data_AF-A0A132AA09-F1
#
_entry.id   AF-A0A132AA09-F1
#
_cell.length_a   1.000
_cell.length_b   1.000
_cell.length_c   1.000
_cell.angle_alpha   90.00
_cell.angle_beta   90.00
_cell.angle_gamma   90.00
#
_symmetry.space_group_name_H-M   'P 1'
#
loop_
_entity.id
_entity.type
_entity.pdbx_description
1 polymer ?
#
loop_
_entity_poly.entity_id
_entity_poly.type
_entity_poly.pdbx_seq_one_letter_code
_entity_poly.pdbx_strand_id
1 'polypeptide(L)'
;MKVANLLRLFKIPQKPSTVSYASTGTSLSDKSRYDFFARTVPPDTYQALALVDLVQIFNWSYVSLVTSEGQYGDSGMTAFVREAKKRSICIAVNEKVPQNADRDYFQSILFNLRTKPNARGVVLFLRAEDNRGLLEAAQALNFTNHFTFIASDGWGKQDRLVLGVEQIAEGAITVELATTEIEEFDQYIANLTVEHNRFFIQIYLIIILA
;
A
#
# COMPACT_ATOMS: atom_id res chain seq x y z
N MET A 1 9.93 -9.74 -6.94
CA MET A 1 11.21 -10.43 -6.62
C MET A 1 11.54 -11.61 -7.54
N LYS A 2 10.64 -12.58 -7.76
CA LYS A 2 10.96 -13.84 -8.49
C LYS A 2 11.37 -13.61 -9.97
N VAL A 3 10.70 -12.69 -10.67
CA VAL A 3 10.97 -12.39 -12.09
C VAL A 3 12.34 -11.72 -12.29
N ALA A 4 12.69 -10.75 -11.44
CA ALA A 4 13.97 -10.04 -11.52
C ALA A 4 15.18 -10.96 -11.29
N ASN A 5 15.06 -11.92 -10.38
CA ASN A 5 16.12 -12.90 -10.12
C ASN A 5 16.34 -13.86 -11.31
N LEU A 6 15.27 -14.23 -12.02
CA LEU A 6 15.36 -15.10 -13.20
C LEU A 6 16.02 -14.38 -14.39
N LEU A 7 15.63 -13.14 -14.65
CA LEU A 7 16.14 -12.36 -15.79
C LEU A 7 17.63 -12.04 -15.68
N ARG A 8 18.17 -11.95 -14.46
CA ARG A 8 19.62 -11.79 -14.21
C ARG A 8 20.46 -12.94 -14.77
N LEU A 9 19.94 -14.17 -14.78
CA LEU A 9 20.69 -15.36 -15.19
C LEU A 9 21.05 -15.34 -16.68
N PHE A 10 20.30 -14.63 -17.51
CA PHE A 10 20.48 -14.64 -18.96
C PHE A 10 21.40 -13.54 -19.50
N LYS A 11 22.00 -12.70 -18.65
CA LYS A 11 23.01 -11.65 -18.98
C LYS A 11 22.91 -11.11 -20.41
N ILE A 12 21.72 -10.64 -20.82
CA ILE A 12 21.50 -10.15 -22.18
C ILE A 12 22.14 -8.75 -22.30
N PRO A 13 23.23 -8.57 -23.07
CA PRO A 13 24.03 -7.35 -23.00
C PRO A 13 23.41 -6.10 -23.66
N GLN A 14 22.23 -6.20 -24.31
CA GLN A 14 21.71 -5.14 -25.18
C GLN A 14 20.19 -4.81 -25.10
N LYS A 15 19.38 -5.30 -24.13
CA LYS A 15 17.99 -4.79 -23.82
C LYS A 15 17.25 -5.60 -22.72
N PRO A 16 16.24 -5.04 -22.02
CA PRO A 16 16.13 -3.73 -21.37
C PRO A 16 16.26 -3.87 -19.84
N SER A 17 16.49 -2.75 -19.16
CA SER A 17 16.26 -2.68 -17.71
C SER A 17 14.80 -3.09 -17.42
N THR A 18 14.57 -3.91 -16.40
CA THR A 18 13.19 -4.13 -15.93
C THR A 18 12.72 -2.83 -15.30
N VAL A 19 11.88 -2.08 -16.00
CA VAL A 19 11.25 -0.85 -15.48
C VAL A 19 9.93 -1.24 -14.85
N SER A 20 9.87 -1.30 -13.53
CA SER A 20 8.60 -1.54 -12.83
C SER A 20 7.82 -0.24 -12.66
N TYR A 21 6.51 -0.29 -12.95
CA TYR A 21 5.59 0.83 -12.79
C TYR A 21 4.90 0.87 -11.42
N ALA A 22 5.01 -0.19 -10.61
CA ALA A 22 4.27 -0.31 -9.34
C ALA A 22 5.08 -0.93 -8.18
N SER A 23 6.36 -1.28 -8.38
CA SER A 23 7.17 -1.90 -7.32
C SER A 23 7.98 -0.86 -6.54
N THR A 24 7.54 -0.55 -5.32
CA THR A 24 8.07 0.54 -4.49
C THR A 24 9.06 0.10 -3.39
N GLY A 25 9.14 -1.21 -3.13
CA GLY A 25 10.04 -1.83 -2.13
C GLY A 25 11.49 -1.33 -2.18
N THR A 26 12.08 -0.95 -1.04
CA THR A 26 13.39 -0.26 -1.02
C THR A 26 14.56 -1.13 -1.47
N SER A 27 14.54 -2.41 -1.13
CA SER A 27 15.52 -3.43 -1.54
C SER A 27 15.77 -3.56 -3.05
N LEU A 28 14.80 -3.16 -3.89
CA LEU A 28 14.94 -3.14 -5.35
C LEU A 28 15.89 -2.02 -5.83
N SER A 29 16.32 -1.15 -4.90
CA SER A 29 17.34 -0.12 -5.14
C SER A 29 18.76 -0.64 -4.93
N ASP A 30 18.94 -1.85 -4.39
CA ASP A 30 20.27 -2.45 -4.21
C ASP A 30 20.84 -2.88 -5.56
N LYS A 31 21.64 -1.99 -6.17
CA LYS A 31 22.25 -2.22 -7.47
C LYS A 31 23.20 -3.41 -7.47
N SER A 32 23.87 -3.72 -6.36
CA SER A 32 24.75 -4.89 -6.26
C SER A 32 24.01 -6.23 -6.45
N ARG A 33 22.70 -6.24 -6.19
CA ARG A 33 21.82 -7.40 -6.36
C ARG A 33 20.95 -7.32 -7.60
N TYR A 34 20.59 -6.11 -8.02
CA TYR A 34 19.65 -5.80 -9.10
C TYR A 34 20.23 -4.77 -10.09
N ASP A 35 21.38 -5.08 -10.69
CA ASP A 35 22.12 -4.18 -11.60
C ASP A 35 21.26 -3.62 -12.75
N PHE A 36 20.30 -4.40 -13.25
CA PHE A 36 19.43 -4.04 -14.38
C PHE A 36 17.98 -3.67 -14.00
N PHE A 37 17.68 -3.42 -12.72
CA PHE A 37 16.35 -3.00 -12.29
C PHE A 37 16.24 -1.47 -12.24
N ALA A 38 15.22 -0.93 -12.88
CA ALA A 38 14.84 0.48 -12.83
C ALA A 38 13.34 0.58 -12.47
N ARG A 39 12.88 1.75 -12.03
CA ARG A 39 11.47 1.98 -11.76
C ARG A 39 11.13 3.45 -11.95
N THR A 40 9.90 3.72 -12.34
CA THR A 40 9.36 5.07 -12.50
C THR A 40 8.81 5.66 -11.20
N VAL A 41 8.71 4.83 -10.15
CA VAL A 41 8.12 5.19 -8.86
C VAL A 41 9.20 5.41 -7.80
N PRO A 42 9.10 6.46 -6.96
CA PRO A 42 10.04 6.67 -5.86
C PRO A 42 10.05 5.50 -4.87
N PRO A 43 11.19 5.23 -4.20
CA PRO A 43 11.25 4.23 -3.14
C PRO A 43 10.28 4.53 -1.98
N ASP A 44 9.78 3.48 -1.30
CA ASP A 44 8.92 3.56 -0.11
C ASP A 44 9.50 4.44 1.02
N THR A 45 10.80 4.76 0.99
CA THR A 45 11.42 5.69 1.95
C THR A 45 10.82 7.09 1.90
N TYR A 46 10.48 7.59 0.71
CA TYR A 46 9.90 8.92 0.57
C TYR A 46 8.45 8.95 1.02
N GLN A 47 7.72 7.87 0.77
CA GLN A 47 6.37 7.71 1.28
C GLN A 47 6.34 7.60 2.80
N ALA A 48 7.23 6.80 3.39
CA ALA A 48 7.37 6.72 4.83
C ALA A 48 7.71 8.09 5.46
N LEU A 49 8.55 8.89 4.81
CA LEU A 49 8.84 10.27 5.22
C LEU A 49 7.59 11.14 5.18
N ALA A 50 6.83 11.09 4.09
CA ALA A 50 5.57 11.84 3.95
C ALA A 50 4.54 11.44 5.02
N LEU A 51 4.40 10.15 5.31
CA LEU A 51 3.53 9.65 6.39
C LEU A 51 3.96 10.18 7.75
N VAL A 52 5.26 10.19 8.03
CA VAL A 52 5.79 10.76 9.28
C VAL A 52 5.55 12.28 9.36
N ASP A 53 5.72 13.00 8.26
CA ASP A 53 5.43 14.44 8.21
C ASP A 53 3.93 14.71 8.42
N LEU A 54 3.03 13.88 7.87
CA LEU A 54 1.59 13.94 8.15
C LEU A 54 1.30 13.74 9.65
N VAL A 55 1.86 12.70 10.27
CA VAL A 55 1.72 12.45 11.71
C VAL A 55 2.15 13.67 12.53
N GLN A 56 3.24 14.33 12.12
CA GLN A 56 3.74 15.54 12.77
C GLN A 56 2.80 16.74 12.56
N ILE A 57 2.23 16.93 11.37
CA ILE A 57 1.24 18.00 11.09
C ILE A 57 0.00 17.85 11.97
N PHE A 58 -0.44 16.61 12.22
CA PHE A 58 -1.54 16.32 13.15
C PHE A 58 -1.14 16.39 14.63
N ASN A 59 0.11 16.74 14.95
CA ASN A 59 0.67 16.78 16.29
C ASN A 59 0.53 15.46 17.06
N TRP A 60 0.55 14.34 16.36
CA TRP A 60 0.48 13.02 16.98
C TRP A 60 1.87 12.58 17.44
N SER A 61 2.06 12.49 18.76
CA SER A 61 3.29 11.99 19.36
C SER A 61 3.25 10.48 19.67
N TYR A 62 2.08 9.85 19.55
CA TYR A 62 1.86 8.45 19.88
C TYR A 62 0.90 7.80 18.88
N VAL A 63 1.43 6.89 18.06
CA VAL A 63 0.69 6.26 16.95
C VAL A 63 0.86 4.75 16.98
N SER A 64 -0.09 4.02 16.38
CA SER A 64 0.06 2.60 16.10
C SER A 64 0.42 2.38 14.64
N LEU A 65 1.08 1.26 14.34
CA LEU A 65 1.54 0.90 13.01
C LEU A 65 1.04 -0.50 12.65
N VAL A 66 0.47 -0.65 11.45
CA VAL A 66 0.05 -1.94 10.90
C VAL A 66 0.68 -2.11 9.52
N THR A 67 1.34 -3.25 9.29
CA THR A 67 2.19 -3.47 8.12
C THR A 67 1.90 -4.81 7.46
N SER A 68 1.90 -4.86 6.13
CA SER A 68 1.77 -6.13 5.43
C SER A 68 3.09 -6.88 5.46
N GLU A 69 3.02 -8.19 5.66
CA GLU A 69 4.16 -9.06 5.51
C GLU A 69 4.68 -9.00 4.07
N GLY A 70 5.99 -8.86 3.95
CA GLY A 70 6.69 -8.79 2.69
C GLY A 70 7.42 -7.48 2.50
N GLN A 71 8.19 -7.46 1.43
CA GLN A 71 9.20 -6.44 1.20
C GLN A 71 8.66 -5.01 1.11
N TYR A 72 7.42 -4.83 0.65
CA TYR A 72 6.74 -3.54 0.65
C TYR A 72 6.54 -3.02 2.08
N GLY A 73 5.72 -3.72 2.87
CA GLY A 73 5.42 -3.33 4.26
C GLY A 73 6.65 -3.30 5.16
N ASP A 74 7.56 -4.28 5.04
CA ASP A 74 8.80 -4.33 5.84
C ASP A 74 9.70 -3.12 5.61
N SER A 75 9.82 -2.71 4.33
CA SER A 75 10.69 -1.61 3.96
C SER A 75 10.10 -0.26 4.32
N GLY A 76 8.80 -0.08 4.09
CA GLY A 76 8.03 1.09 4.52
C GLY A 76 8.07 1.26 6.04
N MET A 77 7.80 0.18 6.78
CA MET A 77 7.86 0.14 8.25
C MET A 77 9.24 0.56 8.76
N THR A 78 10.31 -0.04 8.25
CA THR A 78 11.67 0.24 8.72
C THR A 78 12.03 1.70 8.50
N ALA A 79 11.64 2.26 7.35
CA ALA A 79 11.83 3.68 7.05
C ALA A 79 10.99 4.56 7.98
N PHE A 80 9.71 4.23 8.20
CA PHE A 80 8.79 4.97 9.05
C PHE A 80 9.27 5.02 10.50
N VAL A 81 9.60 3.86 11.10
CA VAL A 81 10.10 3.76 12.48
C VAL A 81 11.36 4.61 12.68
N ARG A 82 12.28 4.57 11.72
CA ARG A 82 13.52 5.36 11.77
C ARG A 82 13.23 6.86 11.72
N GLU A 83 12.36 7.30 10.83
CA GLU A 83 12.04 8.73 10.66
C GLU A 83 11.16 9.26 11.80
N ALA A 84 10.23 8.44 12.33
CA ALA A 84 9.41 8.73 13.49
C ALA A 84 10.27 8.94 14.75
N LYS A 85 11.26 8.07 14.97
CA LYS A 85 12.20 8.18 16.10
C LYS A 85 13.00 9.48 16.07
N LYS A 86 13.41 9.94 14.88
CA LYS A 86 14.11 11.23 14.72
C LYS A 86 13.25 12.44 15.08
N ARG A 87 11.92 12.33 14.94
CA ARG A 87 10.94 13.39 15.24
C ARG A 87 10.24 13.19 16.58
N SER A 88 10.78 12.33 17.45
CA SER A 88 10.22 12.06 18.79
C SER A 88 8.78 11.53 18.78
N ILE A 89 8.40 10.79 17.73
CA ILE A 89 7.12 10.08 17.64
C ILE A 89 7.30 8.66 18.14
N CYS A 90 6.45 8.25 19.08
CA CYS A 90 6.46 6.92 19.69
C CYS A 90 5.46 5.99 19.01
N ILE A 91 5.85 4.73 18.84
CA ILE A 91 5.01 3.68 18.26
C ILE A 91 4.45 2.83 19.39
N ALA A 92 3.12 2.83 19.53
CA ALA A 92 2.39 2.19 20.60
C ALA A 92 2.26 0.68 20.42
N VAL A 93 1.86 0.30 19.22
CA VAL A 93 1.62 -1.07 18.77
C VAL A 93 2.19 -1.16 17.35
N ASN A 94 2.87 -2.26 17.05
CA ASN A 94 3.39 -2.55 15.72
C ASN A 94 2.92 -3.95 15.31
N GLU A 95 1.84 -4.01 14.54
CA GLU A 95 1.26 -5.25 14.05
C GLU A 95 1.72 -5.55 12.62
N LYS A 96 1.89 -6.84 12.33
CA LYS A 96 2.24 -7.33 11.01
C LYS A 96 1.18 -8.31 10.51
N VAL A 97 0.61 -8.03 9.35
CA VAL A 97 -0.41 -8.85 8.70
C VAL A 97 0.28 -9.93 7.84
N PRO A 98 0.15 -11.22 8.17
CA PRO A 98 0.73 -12.29 7.36
C PRO A 98 0.02 -12.39 6.00
N GLN A 99 0.68 -13.01 5.02
CA GLN A 99 0.17 -13.02 3.65
C GLN A 99 -1.21 -13.70 3.47
N ASN A 100 -1.55 -14.63 4.36
CA ASN A 100 -2.81 -15.38 4.38
C ASN A 100 -3.63 -15.07 5.65
N ALA A 101 -3.63 -13.81 6.10
CA ALA A 101 -4.41 -13.39 7.25
C ALA A 101 -5.91 -13.67 7.03
N ASP A 102 -6.54 -14.24 8.04
CA ASP A 102 -7.98 -14.45 8.08
C ASP A 102 -8.67 -13.31 8.85
N ARG A 103 -10.01 -13.36 8.88
CA ARG A 103 -10.83 -12.36 9.56
C ARG A 103 -10.53 -12.28 11.05
N ASP A 104 -10.30 -13.41 11.70
CA ASP A 104 -10.04 -13.48 13.13
C ASP A 104 -8.68 -12.84 13.47
N TYR A 105 -7.70 -12.97 12.58
CA TYR A 105 -6.43 -12.27 12.70
C TYR A 105 -6.61 -10.74 12.63
N PHE A 106 -7.39 -10.23 11.68
CA PHE A 106 -7.68 -8.78 11.61
C PHE A 106 -8.43 -8.27 12.85
N GLN A 107 -9.33 -9.07 13.41
CA GLN A 107 -9.98 -8.75 14.68
C GLN A 107 -8.98 -8.68 15.83
N SER A 108 -8.05 -9.63 15.91
CA SER A 108 -7.00 -9.65 16.93
C SER A 108 -6.11 -8.41 16.87
N ILE A 109 -5.75 -7.94 15.67
CA ILE A 109 -5.02 -6.68 15.45
C ILE A 109 -5.80 -5.52 16.05
N LEU A 110 -7.11 -5.40 15.76
CA LEU A 110 -7.94 -4.31 16.27
C LEU A 110 -8.05 -4.33 17.80
N PHE A 111 -8.14 -5.52 18.42
CA PHE A 111 -8.10 -5.64 19.88
C PHE A 111 -6.74 -5.21 20.44
N ASN A 112 -5.63 -5.59 19.80
CA ASN A 112 -4.29 -5.15 20.21
C ASN A 112 -4.13 -3.63 20.10
N LEU A 113 -4.59 -3.02 19.00
CA LEU A 113 -4.62 -1.57 18.83
C LEU A 113 -5.42 -0.89 19.96
N ARG A 114 -6.58 -1.47 20.33
CA ARG A 114 -7.43 -0.95 21.43
C ARG A 114 -6.75 -1.01 22.79
N THR A 115 -5.76 -1.89 23.03
CA THR A 115 -5.05 -1.95 24.32
C THR A 115 -4.33 -0.63 24.66
N LYS A 116 -4.07 0.22 23.65
CA LYS A 116 -3.42 1.52 23.80
C LYS A 116 -4.40 2.65 23.42
N PRO A 117 -5.34 3.03 24.29
CA PRO A 117 -6.39 4.01 23.97
C PRO A 117 -5.86 5.41 23.62
N ASN A 118 -4.65 5.74 24.07
CA ASN A 118 -3.99 7.02 23.76
C ASN A 118 -3.44 7.08 22.32
N ALA A 119 -3.32 5.94 21.62
CA ALA A 119 -2.83 5.86 20.24
C ALA A 119 -4.00 5.73 19.26
N ARG A 120 -4.76 6.81 19.07
CA ARG A 120 -5.90 6.83 18.13
C ARG A 120 -5.48 6.91 16.66
N GLY A 121 -4.31 7.49 16.38
CA GLY A 121 -3.72 7.52 15.06
C GLY A 121 -3.11 6.18 14.69
N VAL A 122 -3.55 5.60 13.57
CA VAL A 122 -3.06 4.31 13.08
C VAL A 122 -2.47 4.50 11.68
N VAL A 123 -1.18 4.23 11.54
CA VAL A 123 -0.48 4.29 10.27
C VAL A 123 -0.55 2.91 9.61
N LEU A 124 -1.00 2.88 8.36
CA LEU A 124 -1.19 1.65 7.59
C LEU A 124 -0.19 1.61 6.43
N PHE A 125 0.70 0.62 6.46
CA PHE A 125 1.59 0.28 5.35
C PHE A 125 1.16 -1.09 4.80
N LEU A 126 -0.05 -1.10 4.25
CA LEU A 126 -0.79 -2.31 3.89
C LEU A 126 -1.03 -2.42 2.38
N ARG A 127 -1.08 -3.65 1.88
CA ARG A 127 -1.59 -3.95 0.53
C ARG A 127 -3.10 -3.70 0.46
N ALA A 128 -3.63 -3.55 -0.75
CA ALA A 128 -5.06 -3.31 -0.98
C ALA A 128 -5.96 -4.37 -0.30
N GLU A 129 -5.64 -5.66 -0.47
CA GLU A 129 -6.35 -6.77 0.19
C GLU A 129 -6.33 -6.70 1.72
N ASP A 130 -5.17 -6.36 2.30
CA ASP A 130 -4.99 -6.29 3.75
C ASP A 130 -5.70 -5.06 4.35
N ASN A 131 -5.71 -3.92 3.64
CA ASN A 131 -6.51 -2.74 4.00
C ASN A 131 -7.99 -3.11 4.06
N ARG A 132 -8.49 -3.81 3.02
CA ARG A 132 -9.88 -4.22 2.95
C ARG A 132 -10.26 -5.11 4.13
N GLY A 133 -9.46 -6.15 4.39
CA GLY A 133 -9.71 -7.08 5.50
C GLY A 133 -9.74 -6.39 6.86
N LEU A 134 -8.85 -5.41 7.08
CA LEU A 134 -8.82 -4.63 8.32
C LEU A 134 -10.08 -3.76 8.49
N LEU A 135 -10.54 -3.09 7.42
CA LEU A 135 -11.74 -2.24 7.46
C LEU A 135 -13.01 -3.06 7.69
N GLU A 136 -13.14 -4.22 7.04
CA GLU A 136 -14.27 -5.13 7.25
C GLU A 136 -14.31 -5.69 8.67
N ALA A 137 -13.14 -6.04 9.23
CA ALA A 137 -13.05 -6.48 10.62
C ALA A 137 -13.42 -5.34 11.60
N ALA A 138 -13.00 -4.11 11.32
CA ALA A 138 -13.32 -2.94 12.12
C ALA A 138 -14.82 -2.62 12.09
N GLN A 139 -15.47 -2.76 10.93
CA GLN A 139 -16.91 -2.62 10.82
C GLN A 139 -17.64 -3.71 11.60
N ALA A 140 -17.22 -4.97 11.46
CA ALA A 140 -17.84 -6.09 12.16
C ALA A 140 -17.79 -5.96 13.69
N LEU A 141 -16.75 -5.32 14.21
CA LEU A 141 -16.57 -5.05 15.64
C LEU A 141 -17.10 -3.68 16.09
N ASN A 142 -17.74 -2.92 15.20
CA ASN A 142 -18.27 -1.58 15.44
C ASN A 142 -17.21 -0.57 15.96
N PHE A 143 -15.99 -0.60 15.41
CA PHE A 143 -14.92 0.35 15.74
C PHE A 143 -15.07 1.72 15.04
N THR A 144 -16.30 2.15 14.76
CA THR A 144 -16.58 3.44 14.10
C THR A 144 -16.03 4.61 14.91
N ASN A 145 -15.33 5.55 14.25
CA ASN A 145 -14.73 6.74 14.87
C ASN A 145 -13.74 6.49 16.02
N HIS A 146 -13.29 5.24 16.20
CA HIS A 146 -12.30 4.92 17.23
C HIS A 146 -10.88 5.29 16.80
N PHE A 147 -10.52 4.95 15.57
CA PHE A 147 -9.21 5.15 14.99
C PHE A 147 -9.25 6.19 13.87
N THR A 148 -8.14 6.90 13.67
CA THR A 148 -7.92 7.75 12.50
C THR A 148 -6.79 7.13 11.70
N PHE A 149 -7.07 6.76 10.46
CA PHE A 149 -6.12 6.04 9.61
C PHE A 149 -5.29 7.00 8.76
N ILE A 150 -3.98 6.78 8.72
CA ILE A 150 -3.10 7.36 7.70
C ILE A 150 -2.50 6.20 6.91
N ALA A 151 -2.85 6.06 5.63
CA ALA A 151 -2.47 4.91 4.82
C ALA A 151 -1.51 5.25 3.68
N SER A 152 -0.68 4.27 3.32
CA SER A 152 0.14 4.29 2.11
C SER A 152 -0.69 4.13 0.83
N ASP A 153 0.00 4.12 -0.31
CA ASP A 153 -0.52 4.00 -1.68
C ASP A 153 -1.18 2.65 -1.95
N GLY A 154 -0.90 1.65 -1.11
CA GLY A 154 -1.64 0.40 -1.12
C GLY A 154 -3.14 0.58 -0.86
N TRP A 155 -3.55 1.67 -0.19
CA TRP A 155 -4.94 2.14 -0.18
C TRP A 155 -5.17 3.14 -1.33
N GLY A 156 -4.41 4.25 -1.35
CA GLY A 156 -4.54 5.29 -2.39
C GLY A 156 -5.98 5.80 -2.54
N LYS A 157 -6.42 6.04 -3.79
CA LYS A 157 -7.78 6.47 -4.17
C LYS A 157 -8.69 5.32 -4.63
N GLN A 158 -8.47 4.09 -4.15
CA GLN A 158 -9.25 2.93 -4.60
C GLN A 158 -10.63 2.86 -3.93
N ASP A 159 -11.68 3.27 -4.64
CA ASP A 159 -13.07 3.26 -4.14
C ASP A 159 -13.51 1.86 -3.67
N ARG A 160 -13.09 0.81 -4.38
CA ARG A 160 -13.41 -0.59 -4.05
C ARG A 160 -13.03 -0.97 -2.61
N LEU A 161 -12.01 -0.33 -2.03
CA LEU A 161 -11.57 -0.63 -0.67
C LEU A 161 -12.55 -0.12 0.38
N VAL A 162 -13.27 0.96 0.10
CA VAL A 162 -14.17 1.62 1.06
C VAL A 162 -15.64 1.25 0.88
N LEU A 163 -16.03 0.62 -0.24
CA LEU A 163 -17.40 0.23 -0.52
C LEU A 163 -18.01 -0.64 0.60
N GLY A 164 -19.09 -0.17 1.21
CA GLY A 164 -19.79 -0.83 2.30
C GLY A 164 -19.13 -0.69 3.68
N VAL A 165 -17.96 -0.06 3.80
CA VAL A 165 -17.22 0.20 5.06
C VAL A 165 -16.92 1.70 5.24
N GLU A 166 -17.68 2.57 4.58
CA GLU A 166 -17.41 4.01 4.45
C GLU A 166 -17.34 4.69 5.81
N GLN A 167 -18.21 4.31 6.76
CA GLN A 167 -18.23 4.87 8.11
C GLN A 167 -16.94 4.58 8.90
N ILE A 168 -16.25 3.48 8.60
CA ILE A 168 -14.95 3.16 9.23
C ILE A 168 -13.82 3.92 8.55
N ALA A 169 -13.89 4.06 7.23
CA ALA A 169 -12.92 4.79 6.43
C ALA A 169 -13.06 6.32 6.54
N GLU A 170 -14.16 6.82 7.11
CA GLU A 170 -14.43 8.24 7.25
C GLU A 170 -13.31 8.95 8.02
N GLY A 171 -12.78 10.03 7.43
CA GLY A 171 -11.66 10.79 8.00
C GLY A 171 -10.29 10.13 7.82
N ALA A 172 -10.18 9.01 7.10
CA ALA A 172 -8.90 8.45 6.72
C ALA A 172 -8.15 9.37 5.74
N ILE A 173 -6.83 9.39 5.87
CA ILE A 173 -5.93 10.13 4.99
C ILE A 173 -5.06 9.11 4.27
N THR A 174 -5.10 9.11 2.94
CA THR A 174 -4.28 8.21 2.14
C THR A 174 -3.26 9.01 1.34
N VAL A 175 -2.10 8.41 1.10
CA VAL A 175 -1.06 8.99 0.25
C VAL A 175 -1.04 8.21 -1.05
N GLU A 176 -1.05 8.91 -2.18
CA GLU A 176 -0.87 8.34 -3.50
C GLU A 176 0.26 9.08 -4.23
N LEU A 177 0.86 8.41 -5.21
CA LEU A 177 1.84 9.03 -6.09
C LEU A 177 1.11 10.01 -7.01
N ALA A 178 1.64 11.21 -7.15
CA ALA A 178 1.12 12.16 -8.12
C ALA A 178 1.28 11.59 -9.54
N THR A 179 0.16 11.36 -10.21
CA THR A 179 0.10 10.92 -11.59
C THR A 179 -0.48 12.04 -12.46
N THR A 180 -0.21 11.97 -13.75
CA THR A 180 -0.81 12.88 -14.75
C THR A 180 -1.60 12.04 -15.72
N GLU A 181 -2.82 12.47 -16.00
CA GLU A 181 -3.67 11.83 -17.01
C GLU A 181 -3.12 12.13 -18.41
N ILE A 182 -3.21 11.14 -19.29
CA ILE A 182 -2.76 11.25 -20.68
C ILE A 182 -4.01 11.02 -21.54
N GLU A 183 -4.62 12.11 -22.00
CA GLU A 183 -5.90 12.07 -22.72
C GLU A 183 -5.83 11.19 -23.98
N GLU A 184 -4.69 11.15 -24.66
CA GLU A 184 -4.49 10.30 -25.84
C GLU A 184 -4.54 8.81 -25.49
N PHE A 185 -4.11 8.43 -24.28
CA PHE A 185 -4.21 7.05 -23.80
C PHE A 185 -5.67 6.68 -23.54
N ASP A 186 -6.45 7.59 -22.95
CA ASP A 186 -7.88 7.36 -22.69
C ASP A 186 -8.67 7.18 -23.99
N GLN A 187 -8.40 8.03 -24.99
CA GLN A 187 -8.99 7.91 -26.32
C GLN A 187 -8.62 6.61 -27.01
N TYR A 188 -7.35 6.17 -26.86
CA TYR A 188 -6.90 4.89 -27.40
C TYR A 188 -7.64 3.72 -26.77
N ILE A 189 -7.71 3.67 -25.42
CA ILE A 189 -8.42 2.60 -24.70
C ILE A 189 -9.91 2.58 -25.02
N ALA A 190 -10.56 3.74 -25.10
CA ALA A 190 -11.98 3.86 -25.42
C ALA A 190 -12.33 3.30 -26.82
N ASN A 191 -11.40 3.37 -27.76
CA ASN A 191 -11.58 2.89 -29.13
C ASN A 191 -11.16 1.41 -29.34
N LEU A 192 -10.68 0.72 -28.29
CA LEU A 192 -10.32 -0.69 -28.40
C LEU A 192 -11.56 -1.57 -28.56
N THR A 193 -11.51 -2.46 -29.55
CA THR A 193 -12.51 -3.49 -29.77
C THR A 193 -11.95 -4.88 -29.45
N VAL A 194 -12.86 -5.81 -29.18
CA VAL A 194 -12.58 -7.20 -28.80
C VAL A 194 -11.70 -7.93 -29.83
N GLU A 195 -11.74 -7.52 -31.09
CA GLU A 195 -10.96 -8.12 -32.19
C GLU A 195 -9.45 -7.81 -32.09
N HIS A 196 -9.07 -6.72 -31.43
CA HIS A 196 -7.68 -6.23 -31.42
C HIS A 196 -6.85 -6.79 -30.25
N ASN A 197 -7.46 -7.41 -29.23
CA ASN A 197 -6.73 -7.94 -28.08
C ASN A 197 -7.43 -9.16 -27.47
N ARG A 198 -6.73 -10.31 -27.48
CA ARG A 198 -7.25 -11.61 -27.02
C ARG A 198 -7.61 -11.63 -25.52
N PHE A 199 -7.01 -10.75 -24.70
CA PHE A 199 -7.34 -10.62 -23.27
C PHE A 199 -8.51 -9.67 -23.00
N PHE A 200 -8.92 -8.88 -23.99
CA PHE A 200 -10.04 -7.94 -23.86
C PHE A 200 -11.38 -8.67 -23.69
N ILE A 201 -11.54 -9.88 -24.24
CA ILE A 201 -12.73 -10.73 -24.02
C ILE A 201 -12.95 -11.00 -22.52
N GLN A 202 -11.89 -11.33 -21.78
CA GLN A 202 -11.99 -11.63 -20.34
C GLN A 202 -12.30 -10.36 -19.53
N ILE A 203 -11.74 -9.21 -19.90
CA ILE A 203 -11.98 -7.93 -19.23
C ILE A 203 -13.42 -7.45 -19.50
N TYR A 204 -13.88 -7.52 -20.75
CA TYR A 204 -15.21 -7.07 -21.17
C TYR A 204 -16.33 -7.90 -20.51
N LEU A 205 -16.13 -9.22 -20.37
CA LEU A 205 -17.05 -10.09 -19.64
C LEU A 205 -17.10 -9.78 -18.13
N ILE A 206 -15.99 -9.36 -17.52
CA ILE A 206 -15.96 -8.98 -16.10
C ILE A 206 -16.66 -7.63 -15.86
N ILE A 207 -16.56 -6.68 -16.79
CA ILE A 207 -17.20 -5.36 -16.68
C ILE A 207 -18.72 -5.42 -16.90
N ILE A 208 -19.22 -6.33 -17.75
CA ILE A 208 -20.67 -6.49 -18.00
C ILE A 208 -21.36 -7.34 -16.93
N LEU A 209 -20.62 -8.20 -16.23
CA LEU A 209 -21.17 -9.12 -15.21
C LEU A 209 -20.99 -8.62 -13.76
N ALA A 210 -20.49 -7.40 -13.55
CA ALA A 210 -20.38 -6.73 -12.24
C ALA A 210 -21.34 -5.55 -12.16
#